data_AF-A0A8S1STP2-F1
#
_entry.id   AF-A0A8S1STP2-F1
#
_cell.length_a   1.000
_cell.length_b   1.000
_cell.length_c   1.000
_cell.angle_alpha   90.00
_cell.angle_beta   90.00
_cell.angle_gamma   90.00
#
_symmetry.space_group_name_H-M   'P 1'
#
loop_
_entity.id
_entity.type
_entity.pdbx_description
1 polymer ?
#
loop_
_entity_poly.entity_id
_entity_poly.type
_entity_poly.pdbx_seq_one_letter_code
_entity_poly.pdbx_strand_id
1 'polypeptide(L)'
;MLPLQYARGHEYPVEKFCTNEYCKEKRLFCFEQCSKIESLHGNHNKDTEKKKKLKLCEYLKELSQQCNKIVEEIEIQFSKMQQHFKQFKSGILATYSIMESDLLNLNSNEISKYFKNRRLADQFIEITDKFIQIQKITVKNLKQIRSKILKMKFLVILNHFHMNQ
;
A
#
# COMPACT_ATOMS: atom_id res chain seq x y z
N MET A 1 1.92 47.46 -28.35
CA MET A 1 2.99 46.85 -27.54
C MET A 1 3.01 47.57 -26.19
N LEU A 2 2.91 46.83 -25.07
CA LEU A 2 3.06 47.42 -23.73
C LEU A 2 4.56 47.67 -23.46
N PRO A 3 4.93 48.77 -22.80
CA PRO A 3 6.33 49.06 -22.49
C PRO A 3 6.91 48.02 -21.53
N LEU A 4 8.14 47.55 -21.81
CA LEU A 4 8.90 46.67 -20.93
C LEU A 4 9.18 47.40 -19.61
N GLN A 5 8.86 46.76 -18.49
CA GLN A 5 9.11 47.32 -17.16
C GLN A 5 10.49 46.88 -16.66
N TYR A 6 11.32 47.86 -16.29
CA TYR A 6 12.64 47.64 -15.72
C TYR A 6 12.61 47.93 -14.23
N ALA A 7 13.26 47.08 -13.43
CA ALA A 7 13.45 47.36 -12.01
C ALA A 7 14.56 48.40 -11.83
N ARG A 8 14.47 49.21 -10.76
CA ARG A 8 15.41 50.32 -10.52
C ARG A 8 16.84 49.79 -10.36
N GLY A 9 17.74 50.23 -11.26
CA GLY A 9 19.14 49.82 -11.27
C GLY A 9 19.42 48.51 -12.00
N HIS A 10 18.46 47.95 -12.73
CA HIS A 10 18.66 46.76 -13.56
C HIS A 10 18.67 47.11 -15.05
N GLU A 11 19.53 46.44 -15.80
CA GLU A 11 19.68 46.62 -17.25
C GLU A 11 18.73 45.70 -18.05
N TYR A 12 18.15 44.71 -17.37
CA TYR A 12 17.29 43.70 -17.98
C TYR A 12 15.83 43.89 -17.53
N PRO A 13 14.86 43.63 -18.42
CA PRO A 13 13.45 43.73 -18.07
C PRO A 13 13.09 42.75 -16.96
N VAL A 14 12.07 43.11 -16.20
CA VAL A 14 11.45 42.21 -15.23
C VAL A 14 10.80 41.05 -15.97
N GLU A 15 11.10 39.82 -15.55
CA GLU A 15 10.59 38.60 -16.21
C GLU A 15 9.83 37.67 -15.26
N LYS A 16 10.12 37.74 -13.95
CA LYS A 16 9.58 36.77 -12.98
C LYS A 16 9.19 37.42 -11.66
N PHE A 17 8.31 36.74 -10.94
CA PHE A 17 7.85 37.13 -9.62
C PHE A 17 8.43 36.18 -8.56
N CYS A 18 9.03 36.72 -7.50
CA CYS A 18 9.56 35.90 -6.41
C CYS A 18 8.44 35.48 -5.45
N THR A 19 8.21 34.17 -5.35
CA THR A 19 7.18 33.57 -4.50
C THR A 19 7.68 33.09 -3.13
N ASN A 20 8.95 33.36 -2.78
CA ASN A 20 9.50 32.97 -1.49
C ASN A 20 8.85 33.81 -0.37
N GLU A 21 8.31 33.12 0.63
CA GLU A 21 7.64 33.65 1.82
C GLU A 21 8.48 34.61 2.68
N TYR A 22 9.81 34.52 2.61
CA TYR A 22 10.74 35.45 3.28
C TYR A 22 11.18 36.62 2.38
N CYS A 23 10.79 36.62 1.10
CA CYS A 23 10.93 37.80 0.26
C CYS A 23 9.85 38.80 0.67
N LYS A 24 10.20 39.68 1.63
CA LYS A 24 9.31 40.67 2.25
C LYS A 24 8.51 41.54 1.27
N GLU A 25 8.93 41.58 0.01
CA GLU A 25 8.43 42.55 -0.96
C GLU A 25 7.75 41.91 -2.17
N LYS A 26 7.63 40.56 -2.25
CA LYS A 26 6.97 39.86 -3.38
C LYS A 26 7.41 40.44 -4.74
N ARG A 27 8.73 40.58 -4.91
CA ARG A 27 9.28 41.44 -5.96
C ARG A 27 9.32 40.76 -7.32
N LEU A 28 8.95 41.55 -8.31
CA LEU A 28 9.28 41.40 -9.70
C LEU A 28 10.80 41.53 -9.90
N PHE A 29 11.45 40.54 -10.52
CA PHE A 29 12.91 40.49 -10.71
C PHE A 29 13.31 40.10 -12.14
N CYS A 30 14.52 40.47 -12.55
CA CYS A 30 15.11 40.10 -13.84
C CYS A 30 16.02 38.88 -13.69
N PHE A 31 16.00 37.96 -14.65
CA PHE A 31 16.72 36.69 -14.51
C PHE A 31 18.25 36.88 -14.52
N GLU A 32 18.75 37.71 -15.44
CA GLU A 32 20.17 37.97 -15.71
C GLU A 32 20.95 38.53 -14.52
N GLN A 33 20.37 39.46 -13.75
CA GLN A 33 21.09 40.11 -12.65
C GLN A 33 20.64 39.62 -11.25
N CYS A 34 19.38 39.22 -11.09
CA CYS A 34 18.84 38.86 -9.77
C CYS A 34 18.82 37.36 -9.47
N SER A 35 19.13 36.48 -10.44
CA SER A 35 19.16 35.01 -10.19
C SER A 35 20.55 34.46 -9.95
N LYS A 36 21.60 35.29 -10.13
CA LYS A 36 22.98 34.86 -9.94
C LYS A 36 23.18 34.36 -8.49
N ILE A 37 24.01 33.34 -8.32
CA ILE A 37 24.11 32.49 -7.12
C ILE A 37 24.36 33.26 -5.81
N GLU A 38 24.92 34.48 -5.86
CA GLU A 38 25.20 35.31 -4.69
C GLU A 38 24.17 36.42 -4.42
N SER A 39 23.13 36.52 -5.24
CA SER A 39 22.04 37.49 -5.07
C SER A 39 20.92 36.96 -4.17
N LEU A 40 20.16 37.86 -3.55
CA LEU A 40 19.02 37.55 -2.67
C LEU A 40 18.05 36.52 -3.27
N HIS A 41 17.70 36.61 -4.57
CA HIS A 41 16.76 35.66 -5.19
C HIS A 41 17.42 34.34 -5.62
N GLY A 42 18.74 34.32 -5.90
CA GLY A 42 19.50 33.09 -6.10
C GLY A 42 19.48 32.19 -4.86
N ASN A 43 19.68 32.78 -3.68
CA ASN A 43 19.59 32.07 -2.39
C ASN A 43 18.17 31.63 -2.08
N HIS A 44 17.16 32.49 -2.33
CA HIS A 44 15.76 32.10 -2.16
C HIS A 44 15.33 30.92 -3.04
N ASN A 45 15.82 30.83 -4.29
CA ASN A 45 15.54 29.68 -5.16
C ASN A 45 16.18 28.40 -4.63
N LYS A 46 17.44 28.46 -4.17
CA LYS A 46 18.12 27.31 -3.55
C LYS A 46 17.40 26.84 -2.28
N ASP A 47 16.95 27.75 -1.42
CA ASP A 47 16.21 27.41 -0.20
C ASP A 47 14.84 26.80 -0.52
N THR A 48 14.15 27.33 -1.53
CA THR A 48 12.86 26.79 -1.99
C THR A 48 13.03 25.37 -2.56
N GLU A 49 14.07 25.16 -3.37
CA GLU A 49 14.38 23.86 -3.95
C GLU A 49 14.84 22.84 -2.88
N LYS A 50 15.63 23.29 -1.90
CA LYS A 50 16.04 22.49 -0.74
C LYS A 50 14.83 22.10 0.12
N LYS A 51 13.91 23.02 0.40
CA LYS A 51 12.65 22.74 1.12
C LYS A 51 11.77 21.74 0.35
N LYS A 52 11.64 21.89 -0.98
CA LYS A 52 10.91 20.94 -1.83
C LYS A 52 11.54 19.54 -1.78
N LYS A 53 12.87 19.44 -1.89
CA LYS A 53 13.61 18.18 -1.76
C LYS A 53 13.43 17.55 -0.37
N LEU A 54 13.45 18.34 0.69
CA LEU A 54 13.25 17.84 2.06
C LEU A 54 11.85 17.24 2.24
N LYS A 55 10.81 17.95 1.82
CA LYS A 55 9.42 17.46 1.84
C LYS A 55 9.24 16.18 1.02
N LEU A 56 9.89 16.10 -0.13
CA LEU A 56 9.88 14.88 -0.95
C LEU A 56 10.54 13.71 -0.23
N CYS A 57 11.69 13.93 0.41
CA CYS A 57 12.36 12.89 1.19
C CYS A 57 11.52 12.39 2.37
N GLU A 58 10.83 13.29 3.08
CA GLU A 58 9.90 12.93 4.16
C GLU A 58 8.74 12.09 3.62
N TYR A 59 8.12 12.55 2.53
CA TYR A 59 7.05 11.82 1.87
C TYR A 59 7.48 10.42 1.39
N LEU A 60 8.66 10.29 0.78
CA LEU A 60 9.19 8.99 0.34
C LEU A 60 9.47 8.05 1.51
N LYS A 61 9.93 8.58 2.66
CA LYS A 61 10.11 7.80 3.89
C LYS A 61 8.78 7.27 4.42
N GLU A 62 7.76 8.12 4.48
CA GLU A 62 6.41 7.70 4.89
C GLU A 62 5.85 6.63 3.95
N LEU A 63 6.01 6.80 2.64
CA LEU A 63 5.56 5.83 1.65
C LEU A 63 6.30 4.49 1.79
N SER A 64 7.61 4.53 2.03
CA SER A 64 8.42 3.34 2.28
C SER A 64 7.96 2.58 3.53
N GLN A 65 7.65 3.29 4.62
CA GLN A 65 7.12 2.67 5.84
C GLN A 65 5.75 2.03 5.60
N GLN A 66 4.88 2.69 4.84
CA GLN A 66 3.58 2.14 4.47
C GLN A 66 3.73 0.87 3.60
N CYS A 67 4.69 0.85 2.66
CA CYS A 67 5.00 -0.33 1.87
C CYS A 67 5.44 -1.50 2.74
N ASN A 68 6.38 -1.27 3.67
CA ASN A 68 6.86 -2.32 4.58
C ASN A 68 5.72 -2.90 5.41
N LYS A 69 4.85 -2.05 5.96
CA LYS A 69 3.66 -2.49 6.71
C LYS A 69 2.72 -3.34 5.86
N ILE A 70 2.54 -3.01 4.58
CA ILE A 70 1.71 -3.81 3.66
C ILE A 70 2.35 -5.18 3.39
N VAL A 71 3.67 -5.24 3.22
CA VAL A 71 4.40 -6.50 3.05
C VAL A 71 4.20 -7.39 4.28
N GLU A 72 4.40 -6.85 5.48
CA GLU A 72 4.14 -7.56 6.74
C GLU A 72 2.69 -8.04 6.85
N GLU A 73 1.71 -7.19 6.50
CA GLU A 73 0.29 -7.57 6.48
C GLU A 73 0.04 -8.77 5.54
N ILE A 74 0.67 -8.80 4.35
CA ILE A 74 0.56 -9.91 3.38
C ILE A 74 1.18 -11.19 3.93
N GLU A 75 2.39 -11.12 4.49
CA GLU A 75 3.09 -12.27 5.07
C GLU A 75 2.29 -12.92 6.20
N ILE A 76 1.69 -12.09 7.08
CA ILE A 76 0.81 -12.57 8.15
C ILE A 76 -0.42 -13.29 7.57
N GLN A 77 -1.06 -12.76 6.52
CA GLN A 77 -2.21 -13.44 5.91
C GLN A 77 -1.80 -14.76 5.26
N PHE A 78 -0.65 -14.82 4.59
CA PHE A 78 -0.14 -16.06 4.00
C PHE A 78 0.16 -17.12 5.05
N SER A 79 0.82 -16.74 6.14
CA SER A 79 1.14 -17.65 7.25
C SER A 79 -0.14 -18.22 7.90
N LYS A 80 -1.15 -17.36 8.14
CA LYS A 80 -2.47 -17.81 8.63
C LYS A 80 -3.12 -18.79 7.66
N MET A 81 -3.13 -18.49 6.36
CA MET A 81 -3.69 -19.37 5.34
C MET A 81 -3.01 -20.75 5.32
N GLN A 82 -1.68 -20.79 5.42
CA GLN A 82 -0.93 -22.05 5.51
C GLN A 82 -1.27 -22.85 6.77
N GLN A 83 -1.39 -22.18 7.92
CA GLN A 83 -1.78 -22.83 9.17
C GLN A 83 -3.18 -23.45 9.09
N HIS A 84 -4.14 -22.70 8.54
CA HIS A 84 -5.51 -23.19 8.35
C HIS A 84 -5.57 -24.38 7.38
N PHE A 85 -4.78 -24.35 6.31
CA PHE A 85 -4.68 -25.47 5.38
C PHE A 85 -4.11 -26.72 6.06
N LYS A 86 -3.07 -26.57 6.89
CA LYS A 86 -2.52 -27.68 7.68
C LYS A 86 -3.57 -28.27 8.62
N GLN A 87 -4.29 -27.43 9.36
CA GLN A 87 -5.36 -27.86 10.27
C GLN A 87 -6.48 -28.60 9.53
N PHE A 88 -6.91 -28.07 8.39
CA PHE A 88 -7.92 -28.71 7.54
C PHE A 88 -7.47 -30.10 7.06
N LYS A 89 -6.24 -30.20 6.53
CA LYS A 89 -5.66 -31.49 6.11
C LYS A 89 -5.59 -32.48 7.26
N SER A 90 -5.12 -32.05 8.43
CA SER A 90 -5.04 -32.90 9.62
C SER A 90 -6.42 -33.35 10.10
N GLY A 91 -7.43 -32.48 10.05
CA GLY A 91 -8.81 -32.82 10.39
C GLY A 91 -9.37 -33.93 9.50
N ILE A 92 -9.17 -33.82 8.18
CA ILE A 92 -9.58 -34.86 7.22
C ILE A 92 -8.89 -36.19 7.52
N LEU A 93 -7.57 -36.18 7.68
CA LEU A 93 -6.80 -37.40 7.94
C LEU A 93 -7.22 -38.08 9.26
N ALA A 94 -7.49 -37.29 10.30
CA ALA A 94 -7.98 -37.82 11.57
C ALA A 94 -9.34 -38.50 11.41
N THR A 95 -10.28 -37.87 10.67
CA THR A 95 -11.59 -38.48 10.40
C THR A 95 -11.43 -39.81 9.65
N TYR A 96 -10.61 -39.86 8.60
CA TYR A 96 -10.37 -41.10 7.87
C TYR A 96 -9.73 -42.19 8.74
N SER A 97 -8.76 -41.84 9.59
CA SER A 97 -8.11 -42.81 10.47
C SER A 97 -9.06 -43.42 11.50
N ILE A 98 -9.96 -42.61 12.07
CA ILE A 98 -11.01 -43.10 12.98
C ILE A 98 -11.94 -44.05 12.23
N MET A 99 -12.36 -43.69 11.01
CA MET A 99 -13.23 -44.55 10.20
C MET A 99 -12.56 -45.88 9.86
N GLU A 100 -11.28 -45.86 9.46
CA GLU A 100 -10.52 -47.06 9.17
C GLU A 100 -10.46 -47.98 10.40
N SER A 101 -10.16 -47.43 11.58
CA SER A 101 -10.14 -48.19 12.83
C SER A 101 -11.50 -48.76 13.22
N ASP A 102 -12.59 -48.00 13.02
CA ASP A 102 -13.93 -48.45 13.33
C ASP A 102 -14.36 -49.58 12.39
N LEU A 103 -14.05 -49.46 11.09
CA LEU A 103 -14.44 -50.42 10.06
C LEU A 103 -13.73 -51.77 10.19
N LEU A 104 -12.47 -51.78 10.65
CA LEU A 104 -11.70 -53.01 10.84
C LEU A 104 -12.35 -54.00 11.82
N ASN A 105 -13.27 -53.54 12.68
CA ASN A 105 -13.90 -54.34 13.73
C ASN A 105 -15.36 -54.72 13.42
N LEU A 106 -15.88 -54.40 12.23
CA LEU A 106 -17.30 -54.59 11.87
C LEU A 106 -17.48 -55.67 10.80
N ASN A 107 -18.58 -56.42 10.87
CA ASN A 107 -19.01 -57.31 9.79
C ASN A 107 -19.75 -56.54 8.66
N SER A 108 -20.00 -57.21 7.52
CA SER A 108 -20.57 -56.56 6.34
C SER A 108 -21.94 -55.87 6.57
N ASN A 109 -22.80 -56.43 7.40
CA ASN A 109 -24.10 -55.85 7.75
C ASN A 109 -23.96 -54.61 8.65
N GLU A 110 -22.98 -54.62 9.54
CA GLU A 110 -22.65 -53.50 10.43
C GLU A 110 -21.98 -52.36 9.67
N ILE A 111 -21.07 -52.67 8.75
CA ILE A 111 -20.45 -51.71 7.83
C ILE A 111 -21.54 -50.96 7.03
N SER A 112 -22.52 -51.70 6.49
CA SER A 112 -23.65 -51.11 5.74
C SER A 112 -24.50 -50.15 6.59
N LYS A 113 -24.71 -50.46 7.88
CA LYS A 113 -25.38 -49.55 8.83
C LYS A 113 -24.50 -48.36 9.23
N TYR A 114 -23.20 -48.56 9.39
CA TYR A 114 -22.24 -47.52 9.75
C TYR A 114 -22.20 -46.40 8.71
N PHE A 115 -22.10 -46.76 7.41
CA PHE A 115 -22.12 -45.79 6.31
C PHE A 115 -23.48 -45.13 6.08
N LYS A 116 -24.59 -45.74 6.53
CA LYS A 116 -25.92 -45.10 6.49
C LYS A 116 -26.11 -44.02 7.54
N ASN A 117 -25.31 -44.01 8.61
CA ASN A 117 -25.35 -42.94 9.59
C ASN A 117 -24.66 -41.69 9.05
N ARG A 118 -25.47 -40.69 8.67
CA ARG A 118 -25.13 -39.35 8.15
C ARG A 118 -24.01 -38.58 8.85
N ARG A 119 -23.61 -39.00 10.04
CA ARG A 119 -22.70 -38.30 10.96
C ARG A 119 -21.37 -37.90 10.30
N LEU A 120 -20.87 -38.68 9.37
CA LEU A 120 -19.63 -38.41 8.64
C LEU A 120 -19.79 -37.34 7.56
N ALA A 121 -20.89 -37.39 6.83
CA ALA A 121 -21.23 -36.32 5.89
C ALA A 121 -21.41 -35.01 6.67
N ASP A 122 -22.07 -35.07 7.83
CA ASP A 122 -22.28 -33.89 8.69
C ASP A 122 -20.94 -33.32 9.22
N GLN A 123 -20.02 -34.17 9.70
CA GLN A 123 -18.69 -33.75 10.14
C GLN A 123 -17.84 -33.16 9.00
N PHE A 124 -17.89 -33.78 7.82
CA PHE A 124 -17.17 -33.27 6.65
C PHE A 124 -17.74 -31.92 6.19
N ILE A 125 -19.06 -31.77 6.17
CA ILE A 125 -19.74 -30.50 5.88
C ILE A 125 -19.31 -29.44 6.89
N GLU A 126 -19.31 -29.75 8.19
CA GLU A 126 -18.93 -28.81 9.24
C GLU A 126 -17.47 -28.34 9.11
N ILE A 127 -16.52 -29.26 8.88
CA ILE A 127 -15.09 -28.93 8.69
C ILE A 127 -14.90 -28.08 7.43
N THR A 128 -15.62 -28.41 6.35
CA THR A 128 -15.58 -27.68 5.08
C THR A 128 -16.17 -26.28 5.23
N ASP A 129 -17.29 -26.13 5.92
CA ASP A 129 -17.92 -24.84 6.18
C ASP A 129 -17.01 -23.93 7.01
N LYS A 130 -16.37 -24.47 8.04
CA LYS A 130 -15.37 -23.73 8.83
C LYS A 130 -14.21 -23.26 7.97
N PHE A 131 -13.70 -24.13 7.10
CA PHE A 131 -12.64 -23.76 6.16
C PHE A 131 -13.08 -22.65 5.20
N ILE A 132 -14.28 -22.76 4.62
CA ILE A 132 -14.85 -21.75 3.71
C ILE A 132 -15.00 -20.40 4.42
N GLN A 133 -15.48 -20.37 5.66
CA GLN A 133 -15.62 -19.12 6.43
C GLN A 133 -14.27 -18.44 6.66
N ILE A 134 -13.24 -19.20 7.01
CA ILE A 134 -11.88 -18.68 7.16
C ILE A 134 -11.36 -18.12 5.83
N GLN A 135 -11.56 -18.82 4.72
CA GLN A 135 -11.16 -18.34 3.40
C GLN A 135 -11.88 -17.05 3.00
N LYS A 136 -13.18 -16.91 3.32
CA LYS A 136 -13.94 -15.66 3.10
C LYS A 136 -13.31 -14.49 3.85
N ILE A 137 -12.88 -14.69 5.09
CA ILE A 137 -12.19 -13.67 5.90
C ILE A 137 -10.85 -13.29 5.25
N THR A 138 -10.03 -14.27 4.89
CA THR A 138 -8.73 -14.03 4.24
C THR A 138 -8.90 -13.25 2.93
N VAL A 139 -9.86 -13.63 2.08
CA VAL A 139 -10.16 -12.92 0.83
C VAL A 139 -10.62 -11.49 1.10
N LYS A 140 -11.45 -11.25 2.12
CA LYS A 140 -11.89 -9.91 2.51
C LYS A 140 -10.69 -9.03 2.90
N ASN A 141 -9.76 -9.57 3.70
CA ASN A 141 -8.55 -8.86 4.12
C ASN A 141 -7.64 -8.54 2.92
N LEU A 142 -7.44 -9.51 2.01
CA LEU A 142 -6.65 -9.30 0.79
C LEU A 142 -7.26 -8.23 -0.13
N LYS A 143 -8.60 -8.14 -0.22
CA LYS A 143 -9.28 -7.05 -0.94
C LYS A 143 -8.99 -5.68 -0.32
N GLN A 144 -8.95 -5.58 1.01
CA GLN A 144 -8.59 -4.35 1.71
C GLN A 144 -7.14 -3.96 1.44
N ILE A 145 -6.20 -4.91 1.51
CA ILE A 145 -4.79 -4.69 1.18
C ILE A 145 -4.64 -4.21 -0.27
N ARG A 146 -5.31 -4.86 -1.23
CA ARG A 146 -5.32 -4.43 -2.63
C ARG A 146 -5.80 -2.99 -2.80
N SER A 147 -6.85 -2.58 -2.08
CA SER A 147 -7.34 -1.21 -2.10
C SER A 147 -6.29 -0.21 -1.59
N LYS A 148 -5.58 -0.53 -0.50
CA LYS A 148 -4.46 0.29 -0.01
C LYS A 148 -3.35 0.43 -1.06
N ILE A 149 -2.95 -0.68 -1.70
CA ILE A 149 -1.93 -0.66 -2.78
C ILE A 149 -2.35 0.25 -3.93
N LEU A 150 -3.62 0.20 -4.36
CA LEU A 150 -4.13 1.05 -5.44
C LEU A 150 -4.07 2.54 -5.05
N LYS A 151 -4.43 2.89 -3.81
CA LYS A 151 -4.31 4.27 -3.31
C LYS A 151 -2.86 4.75 -3.31
N MET A 152 -1.93 3.91 -2.86
CA MET A 152 -0.50 4.27 -2.87
C MET A 152 0.04 4.49 -4.28
N LYS A 153 -0.31 3.61 -5.24
CA LYS A 153 0.06 3.80 -6.65
C LYS A 153 -0.44 5.14 -7.19
N PHE A 154 -1.69 5.51 -6.88
CA PHE A 154 -2.26 6.77 -7.31
C PHE A 154 -1.53 7.98 -6.72
N LEU A 155 -1.17 7.93 -5.43
CA LEU A 155 -0.41 9.00 -4.77
C LEU A 155 1.00 9.17 -5.38
N VAL A 156 1.67 8.08 -5.74
CA VAL A 156 2.97 8.14 -6.43
C VAL A 156 2.84 8.83 -7.79
N ILE A 157 1.80 8.49 -8.56
CA ILE A 157 1.52 9.09 -9.87
C ILE A 157 1.25 10.60 -9.72
N LEU A 158 0.38 11.01 -8.80
CA LEU A 158 0.07 12.43 -8.56
C LEU A 158 1.32 13.25 -8.23
N ASN A 159 2.21 12.71 -7.38
CA ASN A 159 3.45 13.40 -7.04
C ASN A 159 4.40 13.53 -8.23
N HIS A 160 4.48 12.52 -9.11
CA HIS A 160 5.26 12.61 -10.34
C HIS A 160 4.72 13.71 -11.29
N PHE A 161 3.40 13.90 -11.34
CA PHE A 161 2.79 14.98 -12.14
C PHE A 161 3.06 16.37 -11.56
N HIS A 162 2.95 16.54 -10.23
CA HIS A 162 3.22 17.82 -9.56
C HIS A 162 4.69 18.26 -9.62
N MET A 163 5.63 17.33 -9.84
CA MET A 163 7.06 17.63 -9.95
C MET A 163 7.49 18.08 -11.36
N ASN A 164 6.66 17.83 -12.38
CA ASN A 164 6.94 18.16 -13.79
C ASN A 164 6.15 19.39 -14.30
N GLN A 165 5.51 20.15 -13.40
CA GLN A 165 4.85 21.44 -13.65
C GLN A 165 5.60 22.57 -12.93
#